data_AF-A0A2D8Z8D4-F1
#
_entry.id   AF-A0A2D8Z8D4-F1
#
_cell.length_a   1.000
_cell.length_b   1.000
_cell.length_c   1.000
_cell.angle_alpha   90.00
_cell.angle_beta   90.00
_cell.angle_gamma   90.00
#
_symmetry.space_group_name_H-M   'P 1'
#
loop_
_entity.id
_entity.type
_entity.pdbx_description
1 polymer ?
#
loop_
_entity_poly.entity_id
_entity_poly.type
_entity_poly.pdbx_seq_one_letter_code
_entity_poly.pdbx_strand_id
1 'polypeptide(L)'
;MNLPNQLTMGRLFLTALFVAVMSIPDQLLKSIHLLDYRITIAIVFFLIASLTDFLDGYIARKLKLVTDFGKLMDPLVDKIL
;
A
#
# COMPACT_ATOMS: atom_id res chain seq x y z
N MET A 1 -1.40 -0.37 19.19
CA MET A 1 -1.64 -1.06 17.91
C MET A 1 -0.46 -1.98 17.66
N ASN A 2 -0.70 -3.22 17.22
CA ASN A 2 0.41 -4.17 16.98
C ASN A 2 1.12 -3.85 15.65
N LEU A 3 2.38 -4.26 15.52
CA LEU A 3 3.20 -4.06 14.32
C LEU A 3 2.49 -4.47 13.01
N PRO A 4 1.73 -5.59 12.94
CA PRO A 4 0.96 -5.96 11.75
C PRO A 4 -0.09 -4.92 11.36
N ASN A 5 -0.91 -4.42 12.31
CA ASN A 5 -1.91 -3.39 12.01
C ASN A 5 -1.28 -2.10 11.49
N GLN A 6 -0.09 -1.74 11.98
CA GLN A 6 0.62 -0.54 11.50
C GLN A 6 1.09 -0.72 10.05
N LEU A 7 1.50 -1.93 9.67
CA LEU A 7 1.81 -2.27 8.28
C LEU A 7 0.56 -2.24 7.40
N THR A 8 -0.57 -2.80 7.84
CA THR A 8 -1.83 -2.78 7.07
C THR A 8 -2.35 -1.36 6.86
N MET A 9 -2.30 -0.52 7.90
CA MET A 9 -2.65 0.91 7.79
C MET A 9 -1.66 1.69 6.92
N GLY A 10 -0.37 1.37 7.03
CA GLY A 10 0.67 1.93 6.17
C GLY A 10 0.47 1.59 4.70
N ARG A 11 0.07 0.34 4.42
CA ARG A 11 -0.29 -0.15 3.08
C ARG A 11 -1.44 0.66 2.52
N LEU A 12 -2.56 0.79 3.24
CA LEU A 12 -3.71 1.62 2.82
C LEU A 12 -3.28 3.04 2.42
N PHE A 13 -2.45 3.68 3.24
CA PHE A 13 -1.96 5.03 2.96
C PHE A 13 -1.07 5.08 1.71
N LEU A 14 -0.18 4.09 1.55
CA LEU A 14 0.67 3.92 0.37
C LEU A 14 -0.15 3.73 -0.91
N THR A 15 -1.20 2.91 -0.87
CA THR A 15 -2.08 2.68 -2.02
C THR A 15 -2.88 3.92 -2.37
N ALA A 16 -3.42 4.64 -1.37
CA ALA A 16 -4.12 5.89 -1.59
C ALA A 16 -3.20 6.95 -2.22
N LEU A 17 -1.96 7.06 -1.73
CA LEU A 17 -0.94 7.94 -2.29
C LEU A 17 -0.60 7.55 -3.74
N PHE A 18 -0.45 6.26 -4.01
CA PHE A 18 -0.21 5.74 -5.36
C PHE A 18 -1.35 6.13 -6.32
N VAL A 19 -2.60 5.87 -5.94
CA VAL A 19 -3.78 6.25 -6.75
C VAL A 19 -3.85 7.75 -6.96
N ALA A 20 -3.55 8.56 -5.93
CA ALA A 20 -3.53 10.00 -6.03
C ALA A 20 -2.48 10.50 -7.04
N VAL A 21 -1.25 9.96 -6.99
CA VAL A 21 -0.18 10.28 -7.96
C VAL A 21 -0.56 9.82 -9.37
N MET A 22 -1.20 8.66 -9.52
CA MET A 22 -1.66 8.17 -10.82
C MET A 22 -2.84 8.96 -11.39
N SER A 23 -3.63 9.62 -10.54
CA SER A 23 -4.78 10.45 -10.94
C SER A 23 -4.38 11.87 -11.37
N ILE A 24 -3.11 12.25 -11.19
CA ILE A 24 -2.61 13.55 -11.65
C ILE A 24 -2.67 13.62 -13.19
N PRO A 25 -3.14 14.72 -13.80
CA PRO A 25 -3.18 14.87 -15.25
C PRO A 25 -1.80 14.79 -15.91
N ASP A 26 -1.73 14.12 -17.07
CA ASP A 26 -0.48 13.93 -17.83
C ASP A 26 0.22 15.26 -18.16
N GLN A 27 -0.54 16.34 -18.40
CA GLN A 27 0.02 17.67 -18.65
C GLN A 27 0.81 18.22 -17.45
N LEU A 28 0.37 17.94 -16.23
CA LEU A 28 1.06 18.34 -15.00
C LEU A 28 2.26 17.42 -14.73
N LEU A 29 2.14 16.11 -14.97
CA LEU A 29 3.26 15.17 -14.86
C LEU A 29 4.37 15.45 -15.87
N LYS A 30 4.01 15.95 -17.06
CA LYS A 30 4.96 16.33 -18.10
C LYS A 30 5.74 17.59 -17.74
N SER A 31 5.11 18.58 -17.09
CA SER A 31 5.80 19.82 -16.69
C SER A 31 6.89 19.59 -15.64
N ILE A 32 6.75 18.53 -14.83
CA ILE A 32 7.72 18.08 -13.83
C ILE A 32 8.63 16.94 -14.31
N HIS A 33 8.62 16.61 -15.62
CA HIS A 33 9.44 15.54 -16.22
C HIS A 33 9.26 14.14 -15.60
N LEU A 34 8.13 13.88 -14.92
CA LEU A 34 7.85 12.60 -14.28
C LEU A 34 7.00 11.66 -15.14
N LEU A 35 6.52 12.12 -16.30
CA LEU A 35 5.65 11.34 -17.18
C LEU A 35 6.30 10.03 -17.64
N ASP A 36 7.58 10.05 -18.02
CA ASP A 36 8.33 8.87 -18.47
C ASP A 36 8.59 7.87 -17.33
N TYR A 37 8.63 8.35 -16.09
CA TYR A 37 8.84 7.53 -14.90
C TYR A 37 7.53 7.02 -14.29
N ARG A 38 6.36 7.41 -14.82
CA ARG A 38 5.05 7.08 -14.25
C ARG A 38 4.85 5.56 -14.10
N ILE A 39 5.25 4.78 -15.11
CA ILE A 39 5.17 3.32 -15.09
C ILE A 39 6.14 2.73 -14.06
N THR A 40 7.38 3.21 -14.02
CA THR A 40 8.39 2.75 -13.06
C THR A 40 7.96 3.01 -11.62
N ILE A 41 7.42 4.21 -11.36
CA ILE A 41 6.86 4.58 -10.05
C ILE A 41 5.72 3.61 -9.70
N ALA A 42 4.80 3.34 -10.64
CA ALA A 42 3.70 2.43 -10.39
C ALA A 42 4.15 1.01 -10.03
N ILE A 43 5.13 0.47 -10.75
CA ILE A 43 5.70 -0.86 -10.46
C ILE A 43 6.34 -0.88 -9.07
N VAL A 44 7.09 0.16 -8.70
CA VAL A 44 7.73 0.25 -7.38
C VAL A 44 6.70 0.31 -6.26
N PHE A 45 5.67 1.15 -6.40
CA PHE A 45 4.58 1.24 -5.41
C PHE A 45 3.82 -0.07 -5.28
N PHE A 46 3.48 -0.71 -6.40
CA PHE A 46 2.83 -2.02 -6.41
C PHE A 46 3.67 -3.07 -5.68
N LEU A 47 4.97 -3.12 -5.99
CA LEU A 47 5.88 -4.10 -5.40
C LEU A 47 6.03 -3.90 -3.88
N ILE A 48 6.13 -2.64 -3.42
CA ILE A 48 6.15 -2.32 -1.99
C ILE A 48 4.85 -2.73 -1.32
N ALA A 49 3.69 -2.38 -1.92
CA ALA A 49 2.38 -2.67 -1.36
C ALA A 49 2.11 -4.18 -1.23
N SER A 50 2.47 -4.97 -2.25
CA SER A 50 2.37 -6.44 -2.18
C SER A 50 3.34 -7.03 -1.14
N LEU A 51 4.53 -6.45 -0.96
CA LEU A 51 5.47 -6.92 0.06
C LEU A 51 4.95 -6.66 1.48
N THR A 52 4.36 -5.48 1.73
CA THR A 52 3.83 -5.13 3.04
C THR A 52 2.62 -5.97 3.44
N ASP A 53 1.76 -6.34 2.48
CA ASP A 53 0.65 -7.30 2.67
C ASP A 53 1.14 -8.72 3.00
N PHE A 54 2.24 -9.14 2.40
CA PHE A 54 2.80 -10.44 2.78
C PHE A 54 3.42 -10.38 4.19
N LEU A 55 4.09 -9.27 4.50
CA LEU A 55 4.82 -9.07 5.76
C LEU A 55 3.89 -8.94 6.97
N ASP A 56 2.79 -8.20 6.89
CA ASP A 56 1.87 -8.04 8.02
C ASP A 56 1.24 -9.37 8.44
N GLY A 57 0.76 -10.16 7.49
CA GLY A 57 0.23 -11.51 7.72
C GLY A 57 1.29 -12.49 8.22
N TYR A 58 2.53 -12.43 7.68
CA TYR A 58 3.64 -13.27 8.15
C TYR A 58 4.00 -12.95 9.60
N ILE A 59 4.17 -11.67 9.94
CA ILE A 59 4.53 -11.22 11.29
C ILE A 59 3.40 -11.53 12.28
N ALA A 60 2.14 -11.32 11.91
CA ALA A 60 0.99 -11.62 12.75
C ALA A 60 0.95 -13.12 13.15
N ARG A 61 1.16 -14.02 12.19
CA ARG A 61 1.20 -15.48 12.43
C ARG A 61 2.42 -15.90 13.24
N LYS A 62 3.61 -15.37 12.91
CA LYS A 62 4.87 -15.75 13.55
C LYS A 62 4.95 -15.30 15.01
N LEU A 63 4.46 -14.10 15.32
CA LEU A 63 4.49 -13.53 16.67
C LEU A 63 3.21 -13.83 17.48
N LYS A 64 2.25 -14.58 16.92
CA LYS A 64 0.91 -14.80 17.50
C LYS A 64 0.20 -13.49 17.89
N LEU A 65 0.46 -12.42 17.15
CA LEU A 65 -0.11 -11.08 17.36
C LEU A 65 -1.41 -10.87 16.58
N VAL A 66 -2.14 -11.95 16.33
CA VAL A 66 -3.42 -11.91 15.62
C VAL A 66 -4.44 -11.19 16.50
N THR A 67 -5.06 -10.14 15.98
CA THR A 67 -6.09 -9.37 16.68
C THR A 67 -7.39 -9.37 15.90
N ASP A 68 -8.52 -9.22 16.58
CA ASP A 68 -9.83 -9.13 15.92
C ASP A 68 -9.94 -7.88 15.04
N PHE A 69 -9.28 -6.79 15.42
CA PHE A 69 -9.17 -5.60 14.58
C PHE A 69 -8.40 -5.90 13.28
N GLY A 70 -7.25 -6.57 13.35
CA GLY A 70 -6.48 -6.93 12.16
C GLY A 70 -7.29 -7.83 11.21
N LYS A 71 -7.98 -8.83 11.76
CA LYS A 71 -8.89 -9.70 10.97
C LYS A 71 -10.03 -8.94 10.30
N LEU A 72 -10.52 -7.85 10.89
CA LEU A 72 -11.56 -7.01 10.31
C LEU A 72 -10.99 -6.07 9.25
N MET A 73 -9.82 -5.48 9.51
CA MET A 73 -9.21 -4.47 8.66
C MET A 73 -8.56 -5.06 7.41
N ASP A 74 -7.90 -6.22 7.48
CA ASP A 74 -7.29 -6.89 6.33
C ASP A 74 -8.26 -7.00 5.13
N PRO A 75 -9.45 -7.64 5.25
CA PRO A 75 -10.39 -7.77 4.14
C PRO A 75 -11.07 -6.45 3.73
N LEU A 76 -11.01 -5.42 4.57
CA LEU A 76 -11.48 -4.07 4.24
C LEU A 76 -10.46 -3.34 3.36
N VAL A 77 -9.19 -3.37 3.76
CA VAL A 77 -8.07 -2.76 3.04
C VAL A 77 -7.83 -3.49 1.72
N ASP A 78 -7.95 -4.82 1.69
CA ASP A 78 -7.83 -5.62 0.47
C ASP A 78 -8.88 -5.32 -0.61
N LYS A 79 -10.02 -4.71 -0.25
CA LYS A 79 -11.03 -4.26 -1.22
C LYS A 79 -10.77 -2.85 -1.76
N ILE A 80 -9.93 -2.08 -1.08
CA ILE A 80 -9.59 -0.70 -1.44
C ILE A 80 -8.37 -0.67 -2.37
N LEU A 81 -7.47 -1.63 -2.21
CA LEU A 81 -6.36 -1.90 -3.11
C LEU A 81 -6.88 -2.46 -4.45
#